data_AF-A0AAD8R2R9-F1
#
_entry.id   AF-A0AAD8R2R9-F1
#
_cell.length_a   1.000
_cell.length_b   1.000
_cell.length_c   1.000
_cell.angle_alpha   90.00
_cell.angle_beta   90.00
_cell.angle_gamma   90.00
#
_symmetry.space_group_name_H-M   'P 1'
#
loop_
_entity.id
_entity.type
_entity.pdbx_description
1 polymer ?
#
loop_
_entity_poly.entity_id
_entity_poly.type
_entity_poly.pdbx_seq_one_letter_code
_entity_poly.pdbx_strand_id
1 'polypeptide(L)'
;MDSRNFFNLAEEEFIPEPRVSCEFNDTRSDFCEMAGAIRVRGSTSEVFIVTPRRGATAGDVGVNATWIAANATSWKMKPYTRKGESRIMNGITEFTVRLSAAGEAPACDVMHEDVPAVLYSNGGYCGNYYHDFNDNIVPLFITTRHLGREVQLLVTQKQPWWFRKYGEIVDGLTRHEAVDIDGDARVHCYQRVTVGLRSHKDMSIDPHRSPNNLSMVDFKRFLMWRYALPREHAIRTEEDDGEERRRPRLLIITRRSKRRFMNLEEIVAAAEEVGFEVTASDLMPKKGAPGEVVVGDGGQARMADASATVNAFDAMLAVHGSGLTNLVFLPMNAVVVQVVPLGRMEALAMDEYGVPPRDMNMRYLQYNITAEESTLSELYPRGHPVFLNPGPIHDQSWSLVKEIYLGKQDVRLDIARFRPVLQKALDLLR
;
A
#
# COMPACT_ATOMS: atom_id res chain seq x y z
N MET A 1 -19.51 -13.74 -67.91
CA MET A 1 -20.38 -12.71 -67.31
C MET A 1 -20.82 -13.23 -65.96
N ASP A 2 -20.14 -12.69 -64.95
CA ASP A 2 -20.28 -12.96 -63.53
C ASP A 2 -21.66 -12.62 -62.98
N SER A 3 -22.01 -13.26 -61.86
CA SER A 3 -22.23 -12.58 -60.57
C SER A 3 -22.98 -13.51 -59.62
N ARG A 4 -22.25 -14.40 -58.93
CA ARG A 4 -22.75 -14.98 -57.67
C ARG A 4 -22.43 -13.98 -56.57
N ASN A 5 -23.42 -13.18 -56.20
CA ASN A 5 -23.34 -12.31 -55.03
C ASN A 5 -23.27 -13.18 -53.77
N PHE A 6 -22.06 -13.34 -53.23
CA PHE A 6 -21.87 -13.73 -51.85
C PHE A 6 -22.20 -12.51 -50.98
N PHE A 7 -23.36 -12.54 -50.34
CA PHE A 7 -23.60 -11.68 -49.17
C PHE A 7 -22.67 -12.18 -48.06
N ASN A 8 -21.53 -11.52 -47.87
CA ASN A 8 -20.84 -11.54 -46.59
C ASN A 8 -21.74 -10.80 -45.60
N LEU A 9 -22.58 -11.55 -44.90
CA LEU A 9 -23.11 -11.11 -43.61
C LEU A 9 -21.89 -11.05 -42.69
N ALA A 10 -21.24 -9.88 -42.63
CA ALA A 10 -20.41 -9.56 -41.49
C ALA A 10 -21.36 -9.63 -40.29
N GLU A 11 -21.19 -10.63 -39.42
CA GLU A 11 -21.85 -10.62 -38.12
C GLU A 11 -21.47 -9.29 -37.47
N GLU A 12 -22.46 -8.39 -37.31
CA GLU A 12 -22.24 -7.16 -36.56
C GLU A 12 -21.87 -7.58 -35.14
N GLU A 13 -20.63 -7.30 -34.73
CA GLU A 13 -20.14 -7.51 -33.38
C GLU A 13 -21.17 -6.92 -32.40
N PHE A 14 -21.77 -7.75 -31.56
CA PHE A 14 -22.69 -7.28 -30.54
C PHE A 14 -21.89 -6.47 -29.52
N ILE A 15 -22.07 -5.14 -29.54
CA ILE A 15 -21.39 -4.23 -28.61
C ILE A 15 -22.35 -3.94 -27.46
N PRO A 16 -22.01 -4.34 -26.21
CA PRO A 16 -22.82 -4.02 -25.05
C PRO A 16 -22.79 -2.52 -24.74
N GLU A 17 -23.89 -1.98 -24.23
CA GLU A 17 -23.95 -0.58 -23.79
C GLU A 17 -22.96 -0.31 -22.65
N PRO A 18 -22.08 0.70 -22.79
CA PRO A 18 -21.05 0.95 -21.80
C PRO A 18 -21.57 1.62 -20.53
N ARG A 19 -20.99 1.24 -19.40
CA ARG A 19 -21.19 1.87 -18.09
C ARG A 19 -19.85 2.31 -17.54
N VAL A 20 -19.80 3.55 -17.04
CA VAL A 20 -18.57 4.14 -16.51
C VAL A 20 -18.87 4.84 -15.19
N SER A 21 -18.14 4.49 -14.14
CA SER A 21 -18.21 5.18 -12.86
C SER A 21 -16.81 5.55 -12.43
N CYS A 22 -16.50 6.85 -12.44
CA CYS A 22 -15.23 7.36 -11.93
C CYS A 22 -15.40 7.98 -10.56
N GLU A 23 -14.33 7.98 -9.76
CA GLU A 23 -14.21 8.74 -8.53
C GLU A 23 -12.95 9.61 -8.66
N PHE A 24 -13.15 10.92 -8.60
CA PHE A 24 -12.10 11.92 -8.74
C PHE A 24 -11.99 12.88 -7.54
N ASN A 25 -12.89 12.78 -6.57
CA ASN A 25 -12.94 13.69 -5.43
C ASN A 25 -12.14 13.17 -4.23
N ASP A 26 -11.73 11.90 -4.25
CA ASP A 26 -10.90 11.34 -3.19
C ASP A 26 -9.47 11.94 -3.23
N THR A 27 -8.93 12.23 -2.05
CA THR A 27 -7.62 12.86 -1.89
C THR A 27 -6.45 11.88 -2.08
N ARG A 28 -6.70 10.58 -1.92
CA ARG A 28 -5.74 9.49 -2.04
C ARG A 28 -5.62 8.97 -3.46
N SER A 29 -6.70 8.72 -4.20
CA SER A 29 -6.59 8.18 -5.55
C SER A 29 -7.78 8.46 -6.45
N ASP A 30 -7.47 8.53 -7.75
CA ASP A 30 -8.47 8.48 -8.82
C ASP A 30 -8.66 7.03 -9.27
N PHE A 31 -9.91 6.62 -9.49
CA PHE A 31 -10.19 5.35 -10.16
C PHE A 31 -11.46 5.42 -11.00
N CYS A 32 -11.54 4.56 -12.02
CA CYS A 32 -12.71 4.40 -12.87
C CYS A 32 -13.03 2.92 -13.03
N GLU A 33 -14.28 2.54 -12.78
CA GLU A 33 -14.82 1.22 -13.11
C GLU A 33 -15.63 1.29 -14.38
N MET A 34 -15.32 0.40 -15.31
CA MET A 34 -15.93 0.36 -16.63
C MET A 34 -16.46 -1.04 -16.93
N ALA A 35 -17.62 -1.10 -17.56
CA ALA A 35 -18.20 -2.32 -18.10
C ALA A 35 -18.68 -2.06 -19.53
N GLY A 36 -18.47 -3.02 -20.44
CA GLY A 36 -18.77 -2.91 -21.86
C GLY A 36 -17.68 -3.59 -22.69
N ALA A 37 -17.62 -3.33 -24.00
CA ALA A 37 -16.49 -3.76 -24.82
C ALA A 37 -15.31 -2.81 -24.61
N ILE A 38 -14.32 -3.23 -23.84
CA ILE A 38 -13.17 -2.39 -23.44
C ILE A 38 -11.90 -2.94 -24.07
N ARG A 39 -11.12 -2.07 -24.72
CA ARG A 39 -9.84 -2.42 -25.35
C ARG A 39 -8.72 -1.63 -24.67
N VAL A 40 -7.68 -2.29 -24.20
CA VAL A 40 -6.54 -1.68 -23.50
C VAL A 40 -5.29 -1.86 -24.35
N ARG A 41 -4.63 -0.75 -24.67
CA ARG A 41 -3.36 -0.71 -25.39
C ARG A 41 -2.33 0.03 -24.56
N GLY A 42 -1.38 -0.72 -23.99
CA GLY A 42 -0.35 -0.13 -23.12
C GLY A 42 0.70 0.69 -23.85
N SER A 43 1.12 0.25 -25.03
CA SER A 43 2.14 0.93 -25.85
C SER A 43 1.85 2.41 -26.17
N THR A 44 0.57 2.80 -26.20
CA THR A 44 0.13 4.20 -26.36
C THR A 44 -0.56 4.78 -25.13
N SER A 45 -0.64 4.01 -24.04
CA SER A 45 -1.34 4.36 -22.80
C SER A 45 -2.81 4.71 -23.02
N GLU A 46 -3.54 3.85 -23.72
CA GLU A 46 -4.93 4.09 -24.11
C GLU A 46 -5.88 3.00 -23.63
N VAL A 47 -7.06 3.45 -23.18
CA VAL A 47 -8.21 2.59 -22.88
C VAL A 47 -9.38 3.06 -23.73
N PHE A 48 -9.87 2.18 -24.59
CA PHE A 48 -10.99 2.42 -25.48
C PHE A 48 -12.23 1.76 -24.92
N ILE A 49 -13.30 2.52 -24.74
CA ILE A 49 -14.63 2.02 -24.41
C ILE A 49 -15.43 2.05 -25.71
N VAL A 50 -15.69 0.88 -26.27
CA VAL A 50 -16.36 0.75 -27.56
C VAL A 50 -17.84 1.04 -27.39
N THR A 51 -18.37 1.98 -28.16
CA THR A 51 -19.79 2.34 -28.16
C THR A 51 -20.51 1.71 -29.36
N PRO A 52 -21.78 1.28 -29.21
CA PRO A 52 -22.59 0.86 -30.34
C PRO A 52 -22.80 2.02 -31.31
N ARG A 53 -22.78 1.75 -32.63
CA ARG A 53 -23.24 2.72 -33.62
C ARG A 53 -24.77 2.85 -33.52
N ARG A 54 -25.28 3.86 -32.82
CA ARG A 54 -26.69 4.27 -32.96
C ARG A 54 -26.82 5.28 -34.11
N GLY A 55 -27.84 5.09 -34.94
CA GLY A 55 -28.17 5.98 -36.05
C GLY A 55 -28.28 7.44 -35.57
N ALA A 56 -27.77 8.36 -36.38
CA ALA A 56 -27.56 9.76 -36.03
C ALA A 56 -28.81 10.47 -35.46
N THR A 57 -28.85 10.60 -34.13
CA THR A 57 -29.43 11.77 -33.46
C THR A 57 -28.37 12.29 -32.50
N ALA A 58 -27.77 13.43 -32.87
CA ALA A 58 -26.77 14.13 -32.08
C ALA A 58 -27.40 14.56 -30.74
N GLY A 59 -27.14 13.80 -29.69
CA GLY A 59 -27.62 14.12 -28.34
C GLY A 59 -27.57 12.96 -27.35
N ASP A 60 -27.54 11.71 -27.80
CA ASP A 60 -27.72 10.56 -26.91
C ASP A 60 -26.72 9.42 -27.22
N VAL A 61 -25.42 9.73 -27.13
CA VAL A 61 -24.40 8.69 -26.94
C VAL A 61 -24.50 8.28 -25.47
N GLY A 62 -25.56 7.54 -25.14
CA GLY A 62 -25.98 7.27 -23.76
C GLY A 62 -25.03 6.32 -23.02
N VAL A 63 -23.77 6.71 -22.83
CA VAL A 63 -22.91 6.07 -21.84
C VAL A 63 -23.50 6.42 -20.49
N ASN A 64 -23.84 5.41 -19.69
CA ASN A 64 -24.21 5.65 -18.30
C ASN A 64 -22.93 5.99 -17.53
N ALA A 65 -22.54 7.26 -17.59
CA ALA A 65 -21.31 7.81 -17.04
C ALA A 65 -21.63 8.70 -15.82
N THR A 66 -21.04 8.37 -14.67
CA THR A 66 -21.11 9.21 -13.46
C THR A 66 -19.76 9.84 -13.16
N TRP A 67 -19.76 11.08 -12.66
CA TRP A 67 -18.57 11.87 -12.30
C TRP A 67 -17.65 12.23 -13.48
N ILE A 68 -18.15 12.08 -14.70
CA ILE A 68 -17.55 12.56 -15.94
C ILE A 68 -18.46 13.65 -16.51
N ALA A 69 -17.89 14.66 -17.16
CA ALA A 69 -18.70 15.69 -17.82
C ALA A 69 -19.60 15.06 -18.89
N ALA A 70 -20.87 15.48 -18.96
CA ALA A 70 -21.91 14.83 -19.79
C ALA A 70 -21.56 14.71 -21.29
N ASN A 71 -20.69 15.59 -21.82
CA ASN A 71 -20.25 15.57 -23.21
C ASN A 71 -18.78 15.13 -23.40
N ALA A 72 -18.10 14.68 -22.35
CA ALA A 72 -16.71 14.25 -22.46
C ALA A 72 -16.63 12.90 -23.18
N THR A 73 -15.98 12.89 -24.34
CA THR A 73 -15.67 11.68 -25.11
C THR A 73 -14.30 11.10 -24.78
N SER A 74 -13.48 11.84 -24.03
CA SER A 74 -12.19 11.36 -23.53
C SER A 74 -11.78 12.12 -22.26
N TRP A 75 -11.00 11.46 -21.42
CA TRP A 75 -10.37 12.04 -20.24
C TRP A 75 -9.04 11.34 -19.96
N LYS A 76 -8.26 11.94 -19.08
CA LYS A 76 -6.94 11.43 -18.72
C LYS A 76 -6.87 11.14 -17.24
N MET A 77 -6.12 10.11 -16.89
CA MET A 77 -5.89 9.76 -15.49
C MET A 77 -4.53 9.09 -15.31
N LYS A 78 -3.96 9.27 -14.13
CA LYS A 78 -2.72 8.63 -13.70
C LYS A 78 -3.09 7.55 -12.68
N PRO A 79 -2.99 6.25 -13.02
CA PRO A 79 -3.57 5.18 -12.21
C PRO A 79 -2.63 4.79 -11.05
N TYR A 80 -2.25 5.78 -10.24
CA TYR A 80 -1.38 5.64 -9.07
C TYR A 80 -2.07 6.25 -7.84
N THR A 81 -1.83 5.66 -6.69
CA THR A 81 -2.33 6.19 -5.42
C THR A 81 -1.41 7.33 -4.95
N ARG A 82 -1.86 8.23 -4.07
CA ARG A 82 -1.24 9.54 -3.76
C ARG A 82 -1.45 10.62 -4.83
N LYS A 83 -2.70 10.78 -5.28
CA LYS A 83 -3.11 11.83 -6.23
C LYS A 83 -2.57 13.22 -5.89
N GLY A 84 -2.52 13.59 -4.60
CA GLY A 84 -2.04 14.90 -4.14
C GLY A 84 -0.51 15.12 -4.21
N GLU A 85 0.29 14.07 -4.43
CA GLU A 85 1.75 14.15 -4.40
C GLU A 85 2.32 14.54 -5.77
N SER A 86 2.28 15.84 -6.07
CA SER A 86 2.69 16.40 -7.37
C SER A 86 4.08 15.93 -7.84
N ARG A 87 5.06 15.86 -6.93
CA ARG A 87 6.43 15.43 -7.24
C ARG A 87 6.47 14.05 -7.87
N ILE A 88 5.74 13.08 -7.31
CA ILE A 88 5.78 11.71 -7.81
C ILE A 88 4.83 11.52 -8.99
N MET A 89 3.67 12.17 -8.93
CA MET A 89 2.66 12.11 -10.00
C MET A 89 3.19 12.62 -11.34
N ASN A 90 4.18 13.53 -11.36
CA ASN A 90 4.85 13.95 -12.59
C ASN A 90 5.51 12.80 -13.36
N GLY A 91 5.99 11.76 -12.66
CA GLY A 91 6.63 10.58 -13.27
C GLY A 91 5.68 9.41 -13.50
N ILE A 92 4.39 9.52 -13.15
CA ILE A 92 3.42 8.44 -13.36
C ILE A 92 2.87 8.51 -14.79
N THR A 93 2.85 7.37 -15.47
CA THR A 93 2.27 7.21 -16.81
C THR A 93 0.80 7.63 -16.82
N GLU A 94 0.45 8.55 -17.71
CA GLU A 94 -0.91 9.05 -17.89
C GLU A 94 -1.63 8.24 -18.96
N PHE A 95 -2.76 7.64 -18.61
CA PHE A 95 -3.61 6.92 -19.54
C PHE A 95 -4.74 7.82 -20.06
N THR A 96 -5.00 7.74 -21.36
CA THR A 96 -6.16 8.37 -21.98
C THR A 96 -7.27 7.33 -22.09
N VAL A 97 -8.39 7.60 -21.41
CA VAL A 97 -9.61 6.80 -21.54
C VAL A 97 -10.54 7.52 -22.52
N ARG A 98 -11.02 6.82 -23.54
CA ARG A 98 -11.87 7.42 -24.57
C ARG A 98 -13.04 6.53 -24.97
N LEU A 99 -14.17 7.16 -25.25
CA LEU A 99 -15.28 6.55 -25.96
C LEU A 99 -14.89 6.47 -27.44
N SER A 100 -15.13 5.33 -28.08
CA SER A 100 -14.76 5.14 -29.49
C SER A 100 -15.78 4.30 -30.22
N ALA A 101 -16.09 4.68 -31.45
CA ALA A 101 -16.88 3.81 -32.31
C ALA A 101 -16.10 2.53 -32.63
N ALA A 102 -16.81 1.44 -32.93
CA ALA A 102 -16.21 0.13 -33.21
C ALA A 102 -15.06 0.15 -34.23
N GLY A 103 -15.20 0.96 -35.29
CA GLY A 103 -14.20 1.11 -36.35
C GLY A 103 -13.05 2.07 -36.05
N GLU A 104 -13.12 2.83 -34.95
CA GLU A 104 -12.06 3.75 -34.51
C GLU A 104 -11.16 3.12 -33.46
N ALA A 105 -11.71 2.22 -32.64
CA ALA A 105 -10.94 1.45 -31.67
C ALA A 105 -10.13 0.35 -32.39
N PRO A 106 -8.90 0.05 -31.94
CA PRO A 106 -8.09 -0.97 -32.57
C PRO A 106 -8.68 -2.37 -32.40
N ALA A 107 -8.37 -3.29 -33.31
CA ALA A 107 -8.79 -4.69 -33.19
C ALA A 107 -8.19 -5.36 -31.95
N CYS A 108 -8.88 -6.37 -31.42
CA CYS A 108 -8.41 -7.18 -30.31
C CYS A 108 -7.34 -8.17 -30.77
N ASP A 109 -6.19 -8.19 -30.08
CA ASP A 109 -5.17 -9.21 -30.28
C ASP A 109 -5.34 -10.35 -29.27
N VAL A 110 -5.84 -10.04 -28.07
CA VAL A 110 -6.10 -11.00 -26.97
C VAL A 110 -7.46 -10.71 -26.36
N MET A 111 -8.33 -11.72 -26.32
CA MET A 111 -9.67 -11.64 -25.73
C MET A 111 -9.70 -12.27 -24.33
N HIS A 112 -10.33 -11.58 -23.38
CA HIS A 112 -10.54 -12.03 -21.99
C HIS A 112 -12.03 -11.92 -21.64
N GLU A 113 -12.80 -12.97 -21.98
CA GLU A 113 -14.27 -12.90 -21.91
C GLU A 113 -14.83 -12.87 -20.48
N ASP A 114 -14.24 -13.61 -19.54
CA ASP A 114 -14.75 -13.74 -18.17
C ASP A 114 -13.79 -13.23 -17.08
N VAL A 115 -12.69 -12.59 -17.47
CA VAL A 115 -11.67 -12.10 -16.52
C VAL A 115 -11.67 -10.57 -16.53
N PRO A 116 -12.06 -9.90 -15.43
CA PRO A 116 -11.93 -8.44 -15.33
C PRO A 116 -10.45 -8.03 -15.25
N ALA A 117 -10.14 -6.81 -15.67
CA ALA A 117 -8.79 -6.25 -15.51
C ALA A 117 -8.72 -5.13 -14.48
N VAL A 118 -7.57 -5.00 -13.81
CA VAL A 118 -7.20 -3.82 -13.02
C VAL A 118 -5.92 -3.23 -13.60
N LEU A 119 -6.02 -2.02 -14.16
CA LEU A 119 -4.90 -1.25 -14.70
C LEU A 119 -4.38 -0.27 -13.66
N TYR A 120 -3.13 -0.42 -13.24
CA TYR A 120 -2.49 0.46 -12.27
C TYR A 120 -0.99 0.66 -12.52
N SER A 121 -0.42 1.72 -11.94
CA SER A 121 1.01 1.96 -11.95
C SER A 121 1.70 1.32 -10.74
N ASN A 122 2.73 0.54 -11.00
CA ASN A 122 3.67 0.03 -9.98
C ASN A 122 4.96 0.87 -9.91
N GLY A 123 4.93 2.10 -10.45
CA GLY A 123 6.02 3.06 -10.36
C GLY A 123 6.00 3.86 -9.05
N GLY A 124 6.23 5.16 -9.16
CA GLY A 124 6.13 6.08 -8.03
C GLY A 124 7.13 5.79 -6.90
N TYR A 125 6.63 5.58 -5.68
CA TYR A 125 7.45 5.29 -4.50
C TYR A 125 7.77 3.80 -4.30
N CYS A 126 7.45 2.95 -5.28
CA CYS A 126 7.77 1.53 -5.28
C CYS A 126 9.23 1.26 -4.85
N GLY A 127 9.41 0.36 -3.90
CA GLY A 127 10.72 -0.05 -3.35
C GLY A 127 10.99 0.49 -1.96
N ASN A 128 10.23 1.48 -1.50
CA ASN A 128 10.15 1.79 -0.09
C ASN A 128 9.12 0.89 0.58
N TYR A 129 9.49 0.21 1.66
CA TYR A 129 8.64 -0.79 2.31
C TYR A 129 7.27 -0.26 2.77
N TYR A 130 7.21 0.96 3.31
CA TYR A 130 5.94 1.58 3.68
C TYR A 130 5.08 1.84 2.43
N HIS A 131 5.67 2.42 1.38
CA HIS A 131 4.96 2.72 0.13
C HIS A 131 4.54 1.48 -0.65
N ASP A 132 5.31 0.39 -0.57
CA ASP A 132 4.91 -0.89 -1.14
C ASP A 132 3.57 -1.36 -0.54
N PHE A 133 3.38 -1.18 0.77
CA PHE A 133 2.12 -1.50 1.44
C PHE A 133 1.04 -0.44 1.22
N ASN A 134 1.37 0.82 1.49
CA ASN A 134 0.44 1.95 1.48
C ASN A 134 -0.11 2.26 0.08
N ASP A 135 0.77 2.27 -0.93
CA ASP A 135 0.45 2.80 -2.24
C ASP A 135 0.10 1.69 -3.25
N ASN A 136 0.53 0.45 -2.99
CA ASN A 136 0.30 -0.70 -3.88
C ASN A 136 -0.50 -1.81 -3.20
N ILE A 137 0.06 -2.51 -2.20
CA ILE A 137 -0.53 -3.78 -1.70
C ILE A 137 -1.91 -3.58 -1.08
N VAL A 138 -2.09 -2.63 -0.15
CA VAL A 138 -3.39 -2.38 0.47
C VAL A 138 -4.42 -1.91 -0.58
N PRO A 139 -4.12 -0.92 -1.43
CA PRO A 139 -5.03 -0.53 -2.51
C PRO A 139 -5.36 -1.66 -3.50
N LEU A 140 -4.40 -2.52 -3.85
CA LEU A 140 -4.64 -3.71 -4.66
C LEU A 140 -5.58 -4.67 -3.95
N PHE A 141 -5.37 -4.95 -2.66
CA PHE A 141 -6.26 -5.80 -1.88
C PHE A 141 -7.70 -5.26 -1.87
N ILE A 142 -7.89 -3.97 -1.60
CA ILE A 142 -9.22 -3.32 -1.64
C ILE A 142 -9.86 -3.49 -3.03
N THR A 143 -9.08 -3.29 -4.09
CA THR A 143 -9.58 -3.25 -5.47
C THR A 143 -9.87 -4.65 -6.02
N THR A 144 -9.16 -5.70 -5.55
CA THR A 144 -9.17 -7.01 -6.20
C THR A 144 -9.76 -8.14 -5.35
N ARG A 145 -9.79 -8.02 -4.02
CA ARG A 145 -10.11 -9.15 -3.14
C ARG A 145 -11.48 -9.76 -3.41
N HIS A 146 -12.47 -8.93 -3.73
CA HIS A 146 -13.84 -9.34 -4.04
C HIS A 146 -13.97 -10.08 -5.38
N LEU A 147 -12.93 -10.07 -6.23
CA LEU A 147 -12.89 -10.76 -7.52
C LEU A 147 -12.41 -12.21 -7.40
N GLY A 148 -12.13 -12.70 -6.19
CA GLY A 148 -11.89 -14.13 -5.94
C GLY A 148 -10.67 -14.70 -6.66
N ARG A 149 -9.65 -13.88 -6.93
CA ARG A 149 -8.45 -14.20 -7.74
C ARG A 149 -8.67 -14.27 -9.24
N GLU A 150 -9.91 -14.10 -9.72
CA GLU A 150 -10.22 -13.94 -11.15
C GLU A 150 -10.08 -12.48 -11.57
N VAL A 151 -8.85 -12.01 -11.70
CA VAL A 151 -8.58 -10.65 -12.19
C VAL A 151 -7.22 -10.57 -12.88
N GLN A 152 -7.19 -10.00 -14.07
CA GLN A 152 -5.94 -9.72 -14.78
C GLN A 152 -5.35 -8.40 -14.28
N LEU A 153 -4.16 -8.45 -13.70
CA LEU A 153 -3.43 -7.23 -13.35
C LEU A 153 -2.70 -6.71 -14.59
N LEU A 154 -3.03 -5.49 -15.02
CA LEU A 154 -2.33 -4.75 -16.07
C LEU A 154 -1.47 -3.68 -15.41
N VAL A 155 -0.17 -3.78 -15.54
CA VAL A 155 0.76 -3.01 -14.72
C VAL A 155 1.61 -2.11 -15.60
N THR A 156 1.41 -0.81 -15.51
CA THR A 156 2.33 0.19 -16.09
C THR A 156 3.47 0.45 -15.12
N GLN A 157 4.66 0.76 -15.64
CA GLN A 157 5.89 0.98 -14.89
C GLN A 157 6.22 -0.21 -13.97
N LYS A 158 5.90 -1.42 -14.42
CA LYS A 158 6.04 -2.67 -13.66
C LYS A 158 7.47 -2.84 -13.17
N GLN A 159 7.63 -3.14 -11.88
CA GLN A 159 8.92 -3.44 -11.29
C GLN A 159 9.07 -4.96 -11.08
N PRO A 160 9.79 -5.71 -11.93
CA PRO A 160 9.86 -7.18 -11.82
C PRO A 160 10.37 -7.68 -10.46
N TRP A 161 11.28 -6.93 -9.83
CA TRP A 161 11.80 -7.26 -8.50
C TRP A 161 10.74 -7.13 -7.39
N TRP A 162 9.74 -6.25 -7.57
CA TRP A 162 8.64 -6.06 -6.62
C TRP A 162 7.73 -7.29 -6.63
N PHE A 163 7.37 -7.78 -7.82
CA PHE A 163 6.56 -8.98 -7.99
C PHE A 163 7.27 -10.23 -7.49
N ARG A 164 8.61 -10.32 -7.62
CA ARG A 164 9.38 -11.38 -6.96
C ARG A 164 9.34 -11.26 -5.44
N LYS A 165 9.52 -10.06 -4.89
CA LYS A 165 9.52 -9.85 -3.43
C LYS A 165 8.16 -10.14 -2.79
N TYR A 166 7.07 -9.76 -3.44
CA TYR A 166 5.71 -9.88 -2.92
C TYR A 166 4.87 -10.94 -3.66
N GLY A 167 5.52 -11.92 -4.30
CA GLY A 167 4.87 -12.96 -5.08
C GLY A 167 3.74 -13.65 -4.31
N GLU A 168 3.99 -14.03 -3.05
CA GLU A 168 2.96 -14.61 -2.18
C GLU A 168 1.71 -13.75 -2.04
N ILE A 169 1.87 -12.43 -1.96
CA ILE A 169 0.73 -11.53 -1.85
C ILE A 169 0.01 -11.44 -3.21
N VAL A 170 0.76 -11.25 -4.29
CA VAL A 170 0.18 -11.14 -5.65
C VAL A 170 -0.60 -12.40 -6.03
N ASP A 171 -0.04 -13.59 -5.79
CA ASP A 171 -0.68 -14.89 -6.06
C ASP A 171 -1.96 -15.10 -5.22
N GLY A 172 -2.04 -14.42 -4.08
CA GLY A 172 -3.22 -14.36 -3.25
C GLY A 172 -4.33 -13.46 -3.79
N LEU A 173 -3.98 -12.47 -4.62
CA LEU A 173 -4.89 -11.48 -5.19
C LEU A 173 -5.35 -11.85 -6.60
N THR A 174 -4.51 -12.56 -7.36
CA THR A 174 -4.82 -13.04 -8.71
C THR A 174 -4.24 -14.44 -8.95
N ARG A 175 -4.88 -15.23 -9.82
CA ARG A 175 -4.32 -16.48 -10.36
C ARG A 175 -3.65 -16.29 -11.73
N HIS A 176 -3.76 -15.10 -12.30
CA HIS A 176 -3.26 -14.75 -13.63
C HIS A 176 -1.91 -14.06 -13.52
N GLU A 177 -1.02 -14.28 -14.48
CA GLU A 177 0.26 -13.58 -14.51
C GLU A 177 0.04 -12.08 -14.72
N ALA A 178 0.56 -11.24 -13.83
CA ALA A 178 0.48 -9.79 -14.01
C ALA A 178 1.18 -9.35 -15.31
N VAL A 179 0.49 -8.62 -16.19
CA VAL A 179 1.03 -8.19 -17.49
C VAL A 179 1.80 -6.88 -17.31
N ASP A 180 3.02 -6.83 -17.86
CA ASP A 180 3.73 -5.57 -18.06
C ASP A 180 3.16 -4.86 -19.29
N ILE A 181 2.25 -3.92 -19.06
CA ILE A 181 1.45 -3.35 -20.15
C ILE A 181 2.28 -2.38 -21.01
N ASP A 182 3.36 -1.82 -20.48
CA ASP A 182 4.24 -0.90 -21.22
C ASP A 182 5.06 -1.65 -22.30
N GLY A 183 5.45 -2.90 -22.00
CA GLY A 183 6.21 -3.77 -22.89
C GLY A 183 5.35 -4.61 -23.84
N ASP A 184 4.02 -4.57 -23.71
CA ASP A 184 3.10 -5.36 -24.53
C ASP A 184 2.53 -4.54 -25.68
N ALA A 185 2.83 -4.95 -26.91
CA ALA A 185 2.32 -4.30 -28.12
C ALA A 185 0.86 -4.68 -28.44
N ARG A 186 0.34 -5.74 -27.81
CA ARG A 186 -0.98 -6.30 -28.09
C ARG A 186 -2.09 -5.45 -27.48
N VAL A 187 -3.25 -5.49 -28.11
CA VAL A 187 -4.51 -4.95 -27.60
C VAL A 187 -5.23 -6.03 -26.82
N HIS A 188 -5.39 -5.82 -25.52
CA HIS A 188 -6.14 -6.71 -24.64
C HIS A 188 -7.57 -6.24 -24.50
N CYS A 189 -8.53 -7.15 -24.71
CA CYS A 189 -9.94 -6.83 -24.69
C CYS A 189 -10.65 -7.52 -23.54
N TYR A 190 -11.47 -6.76 -22.82
CA TYR A 190 -12.15 -7.15 -21.59
C TYR A 190 -13.60 -6.69 -21.60
N GLN A 191 -14.45 -7.37 -20.82
CA GLN A 191 -15.80 -6.88 -20.54
C GLN A 191 -15.85 -5.88 -19.37
N ARG A 192 -14.85 -5.92 -18.48
CA ARG A 192 -14.78 -5.10 -17.27
C ARG A 192 -13.35 -4.68 -17.00
N VAL A 193 -13.13 -3.39 -16.78
CA VAL A 193 -11.81 -2.84 -16.45
C VAL A 193 -11.95 -1.80 -15.34
N THR A 194 -11.13 -1.90 -14.32
CA THR A 194 -10.87 -0.83 -13.37
C THR A 194 -9.55 -0.15 -13.72
N VAL A 195 -9.53 1.17 -13.89
CA VAL A 195 -8.30 1.94 -14.07
C VAL A 195 -8.05 2.74 -12.80
N GLY A 196 -6.84 2.62 -12.24
CA GLY A 196 -6.52 3.12 -10.91
C GLY A 196 -6.84 2.12 -9.80
N LEU A 197 -6.42 2.43 -8.58
CA LEU A 197 -6.66 1.63 -7.38
C LEU A 197 -7.50 2.43 -6.39
N ARG A 198 -8.37 1.73 -5.65
CA ARG A 198 -9.11 2.30 -4.53
C ARG A 198 -8.17 2.49 -3.33
N SER A 199 -8.07 3.71 -2.80
CA SER A 199 -7.31 4.05 -1.59
C SER A 199 -8.06 5.14 -0.83
N HIS A 200 -8.12 5.03 0.50
CA HIS A 200 -9.02 5.85 1.32
C HIS A 200 -8.33 6.49 2.53
N LYS A 201 -7.31 5.81 3.04
CA LYS A 201 -6.53 6.14 4.24
C LYS A 201 -5.07 5.77 4.01
N ASP A 202 -4.17 6.34 4.80
CA ASP A 202 -2.79 5.87 4.89
C ASP A 202 -2.72 4.52 5.62
N MET A 203 -2.15 3.52 4.94
CA MET A 203 -1.90 2.14 5.35
C MET A 203 -3.11 1.47 6.01
N SER A 204 -4.32 1.86 5.62
CA SER A 204 -5.56 1.39 6.22
C SER A 204 -6.69 1.32 5.21
N ILE A 205 -7.79 0.68 5.62
CA ILE A 205 -9.01 0.49 4.83
C ILE A 205 -10.15 1.12 5.63
N ASP A 206 -10.99 1.89 4.93
CA ASP A 206 -12.30 2.30 5.44
C ASP A 206 -13.36 1.30 4.98
N PRO A 207 -13.91 0.46 5.88
CA PRO A 207 -14.88 -0.56 5.49
C PRO A 207 -16.10 0.02 4.78
N HIS A 208 -16.59 1.19 5.18
CA HIS A 208 -17.80 1.80 4.61
C HIS A 208 -17.65 2.22 3.14
N ARG A 209 -16.40 2.34 2.68
CA ARG A 209 -16.06 2.81 1.34
C ARG A 209 -15.41 1.72 0.48
N SER A 210 -15.23 0.52 1.04
CA SER A 210 -14.57 -0.61 0.38
C SER A 210 -15.60 -1.61 -0.18
N PRO A 211 -15.29 -2.33 -1.27
CA PRO A 211 -16.15 -3.40 -1.76
C PRO A 211 -16.37 -4.46 -0.67
N ASN A 212 -17.61 -4.90 -0.48
CA ASN A 212 -17.99 -5.93 0.51
C ASN A 212 -17.58 -5.61 1.96
N ASN A 213 -17.42 -4.33 2.31
CA ASN A 213 -17.00 -3.90 3.65
C ASN A 213 -15.68 -4.51 4.13
N LEU A 214 -14.72 -4.72 3.21
CA LEU A 214 -13.38 -5.17 3.54
C LEU A 214 -12.72 -4.25 4.60
N SER A 215 -12.05 -4.87 5.55
CA SER A 215 -11.37 -4.19 6.66
C SER A 215 -9.88 -4.50 6.71
N MET A 216 -9.15 -3.77 7.55
CA MET A 216 -7.76 -4.12 7.85
C MET A 216 -7.62 -5.44 8.61
N VAL A 217 -8.67 -5.92 9.28
CA VAL A 217 -8.71 -7.27 9.85
C VAL A 217 -8.75 -8.33 8.74
N ASP A 218 -9.53 -8.10 7.67
CA ASP A 218 -9.56 -9.00 6.50
C ASP A 218 -8.22 -9.01 5.77
N PHE A 219 -7.57 -7.85 5.66
CA PHE A 219 -6.23 -7.75 5.10
C PHE A 219 -5.20 -8.54 5.93
N LYS A 220 -5.28 -8.47 7.27
CA LYS A 220 -4.42 -9.28 8.15
C LYS A 220 -4.63 -10.77 7.97
N ARG A 221 -5.89 -11.23 7.97
CA ARG A 221 -6.22 -12.64 7.70
C ARG A 221 -5.74 -13.10 6.33
N PHE A 222 -5.82 -12.22 5.34
CA PHE A 222 -5.24 -12.48 4.03
C PHE A 222 -3.71 -12.69 4.09
N LEU A 223 -2.97 -11.81 4.78
CA LEU A 223 -1.52 -12.00 4.97
C LEU A 223 -1.21 -13.28 5.76
N MET A 224 -1.98 -13.58 6.80
CA MET A 224 -1.83 -14.81 7.58
C MET A 224 -2.03 -16.05 6.71
N TRP A 225 -3.05 -16.06 5.85
CA TRP A 225 -3.24 -17.14 4.88
C TRP A 225 -2.07 -17.27 3.92
N ARG A 226 -1.56 -16.15 3.38
CA ARG A 226 -0.45 -16.16 2.40
C ARG A 226 0.89 -16.58 2.96
N TYR A 227 1.18 -16.26 4.22
CA TYR A 227 2.43 -16.60 4.88
C TYR A 227 2.30 -17.75 5.89
N ALA A 228 1.16 -18.44 5.92
CA ALA A 228 0.85 -19.52 6.86
C ALA A 228 1.12 -19.15 8.33
N LEU A 229 0.73 -17.94 8.73
CA LEU A 229 1.01 -17.40 10.07
C LEU A 229 0.04 -17.99 11.11
N PRO A 230 0.55 -18.65 12.17
CA PRO A 230 -0.29 -19.45 13.06
C PRO A 230 -1.01 -18.63 14.14
N ARG A 231 -0.56 -17.43 14.48
CA ARG A 231 -1.11 -16.65 15.60
C ARG A 231 -2.05 -15.56 15.10
N GLU A 232 -3.34 -15.80 15.28
CA GLU A 232 -4.38 -14.80 15.00
C GLU A 232 -4.45 -13.72 16.09
N HIS A 233 -4.23 -14.09 17.35
CA HIS A 233 -4.34 -13.20 18.50
C HIS A 233 -3.07 -13.20 19.37
N ALA A 234 -2.76 -12.03 19.93
CA ALA A 234 -1.75 -11.86 20.96
C ALA A 234 -2.22 -12.50 22.27
N ILE A 235 -1.27 -12.76 23.17
CA ILE A 235 -1.57 -13.35 24.47
C ILE A 235 -2.55 -12.48 25.28
N ARG A 236 -3.41 -13.12 26.08
CA ARG A 236 -4.16 -12.51 27.18
C ARG A 236 -3.67 -13.13 28.48
N THR A 237 -3.17 -12.31 29.40
CA THR A 237 -2.52 -12.86 30.60
C THR A 237 -3.49 -13.18 31.74
N GLU A 238 -4.77 -12.82 31.61
CA GLU A 238 -5.83 -13.14 32.58
C GLU A 238 -6.44 -14.54 32.41
N GLU A 239 -6.25 -15.23 31.28
CA GLU A 239 -6.89 -16.53 30.99
C GLU A 239 -6.04 -17.77 31.39
N ASP A 240 -4.78 -17.59 31.83
CA ASP A 240 -3.85 -18.66 32.23
C ASP A 240 -3.80 -18.81 33.77
N ASP A 241 -4.79 -19.51 34.35
CA ASP A 241 -4.82 -19.88 35.78
C ASP A 241 -4.07 -21.19 36.11
N GLY A 242 -3.39 -21.81 35.13
CA GLY A 242 -2.89 -23.19 35.24
C GLY A 242 -1.42 -23.47 34.90
N GLU A 243 -0.71 -22.58 34.21
CA GLU A 243 0.71 -22.72 33.91
C GLU A 243 1.44 -21.41 34.25
N GLU A 244 2.75 -21.47 34.52
CA GLU A 244 3.58 -20.29 34.79
C GLU A 244 3.23 -19.16 33.81
N ARG A 245 2.66 -18.04 34.33
CA ARG A 245 2.23 -16.88 33.52
C ARG A 245 3.26 -16.58 32.43
N ARG A 246 2.95 -16.95 31.19
CA ARG A 246 3.88 -16.76 30.06
C ARG A 246 4.07 -15.26 29.89
N ARG A 247 5.33 -14.81 29.93
CA ARG A 247 5.67 -13.40 29.75
C ARG A 247 5.31 -12.99 28.31
N PRO A 248 4.58 -11.87 28.11
CA PRO A 248 4.32 -11.36 26.77
C PRO A 248 5.64 -11.03 26.05
N ARG A 249 5.70 -11.29 24.74
CA ARG A 249 6.92 -11.09 23.96
C ARG A 249 6.93 -9.71 23.30
N LEU A 250 7.97 -8.93 23.57
CA LEU A 250 8.22 -7.62 22.98
C LEU A 250 9.31 -7.70 21.91
N LEU A 251 8.97 -7.30 20.69
CA LEU A 251 9.92 -7.10 19.61
C LEU A 251 10.38 -5.65 19.56
N ILE A 252 11.68 -5.41 19.74
CA ILE A 252 12.29 -4.09 19.49
C ILE A 252 12.91 -4.10 18.09
N ILE A 253 12.38 -3.26 17.20
CA ILE A 253 12.95 -3.10 15.86
C ILE A 253 14.18 -2.20 15.95
N THR A 254 15.33 -2.77 15.63
CA THR A 254 16.61 -2.05 15.59
C THR A 254 17.01 -1.70 14.17
N ARG A 255 17.94 -0.75 14.05
CA ARG A 255 18.50 -0.30 12.77
C ARG A 255 20.00 -0.12 12.91
N ARG A 256 20.74 -0.47 11.85
CA ARG A 256 22.19 -0.22 11.81
C ARG A 256 22.57 1.19 11.35
N SER A 257 21.70 1.85 10.56
CA SER A 257 22.08 3.06 9.83
C SER A 257 21.57 4.38 10.42
N LYS A 258 20.27 4.49 10.68
CA LYS A 258 19.55 5.74 10.96
C LYS A 258 18.35 5.45 11.84
N ARG A 259 17.94 6.42 12.68
CA ARG A 259 16.82 6.30 13.63
C ARG A 259 17.02 5.12 14.57
N ARG A 260 18.23 5.03 15.10
CA ARG A 260 18.71 3.96 15.99
C ARG A 260 18.33 4.28 17.43
N PHE A 261 18.20 3.24 18.24
CA PHE A 261 18.21 3.38 19.69
C PHE A 261 19.66 3.41 20.18
N MET A 262 20.06 4.51 20.82
CA MET A 262 21.43 4.76 21.30
C MET A 262 21.72 4.11 22.66
N ASN A 263 20.67 3.70 23.37
CA ASN A 263 20.74 3.02 24.66
C ASN A 263 19.88 1.74 24.66
N LEU A 264 20.01 0.93 23.62
CA LEU A 264 19.22 -0.30 23.44
C LEU A 264 19.28 -1.23 24.66
N GLU A 265 20.46 -1.42 25.26
CA GLU A 265 20.63 -2.29 26.43
C GLU A 265 19.79 -1.81 27.64
N GLU A 266 19.74 -0.50 27.87
CA GLU A 266 18.93 0.10 28.94
C GLU A 266 17.42 -0.08 28.66
N ILE A 267 17.00 0.03 27.40
CA ILE A 267 15.61 -0.17 26.97
C ILE A 267 15.19 -1.64 27.16
N VAL A 268 16.05 -2.58 26.77
CA VAL A 268 15.83 -4.02 26.96
C VAL A 268 15.69 -4.34 28.44
N ALA A 269 16.64 -3.91 29.26
CA ALA A 269 16.61 -4.16 30.70
C ALA A 269 15.33 -3.59 31.36
N ALA A 270 14.91 -2.38 30.98
CA ALA A 270 13.68 -1.77 31.50
C ALA A 270 12.42 -2.54 31.09
N ALA A 271 12.36 -3.07 29.85
CA ALA A 271 11.23 -3.86 29.39
C ALA A 271 11.16 -5.25 30.04
N GLU A 272 12.31 -5.89 30.25
CA GLU A 272 12.40 -7.16 30.99
C GLU A 272 12.00 -7.01 32.46
N GLU A 273 12.40 -5.90 33.09
CA GLU A 273 12.04 -5.58 34.47
C GLU A 273 10.53 -5.32 34.64
N VAL A 274 9.90 -4.68 33.64
CA VAL A 274 8.44 -4.50 33.59
C VAL A 274 7.71 -5.85 33.41
N GLY A 275 8.34 -6.84 32.77
CA GLY A 275 7.83 -8.21 32.68
C GLY A 275 7.71 -8.78 31.27
N PHE A 276 8.26 -8.12 30.25
CA PHE A 276 8.32 -8.66 28.90
C PHE A 276 9.44 -9.70 28.73
N GLU A 277 9.27 -10.63 27.81
CA GLU A 277 10.37 -11.34 27.15
C GLU A 277 10.77 -10.53 25.91
N VAL A 278 12.03 -10.08 25.84
CA VAL A 278 12.43 -9.08 24.84
C VAL A 278 13.32 -9.70 23.76
N THR A 279 13.03 -9.38 22.50
CA THR A 279 13.94 -9.65 21.37
C THR A 279 14.20 -8.37 20.61
N ALA A 280 15.47 -8.05 20.38
CA ALA A 280 15.88 -6.94 19.54
C ALA A 280 16.35 -7.48 18.17
N SER A 281 15.77 -6.99 17.07
CA SER A 281 16.09 -7.49 15.73
C SER A 281 16.06 -6.39 14.68
N ASP A 282 16.98 -6.47 13.71
CA ASP A 282 16.92 -5.71 12.47
C ASP A 282 16.23 -6.60 11.43
N LEU A 283 14.91 -6.43 11.27
CA LEU A 283 14.09 -7.21 10.33
C LEU A 283 14.35 -6.86 8.87
N MET A 284 15.07 -5.77 8.60
CA MET A 284 15.33 -5.28 7.25
C MET A 284 16.84 -5.00 7.07
N PRO A 285 17.71 -5.99 7.31
CA PRO A 285 19.14 -5.77 7.20
C PRO A 285 19.45 -5.43 5.75
N LYS A 286 20.15 -4.32 5.53
CA LYS A 286 20.82 -4.09 4.25
C LYS A 286 21.90 -5.16 4.09
N LYS A 287 21.57 -6.28 3.48
CA LYS A 287 22.57 -7.14 2.83
C LYS A 287 22.68 -6.69 1.38
N GLY A 288 23.83 -6.10 1.08
CA GLY A 288 24.34 -5.83 -0.26
C GLY A 288 24.92 -4.44 -0.42
N ALA A 289 26.11 -4.38 -1.05
CA ALA A 289 26.69 -3.14 -1.53
C ALA A 289 25.70 -2.39 -2.46
N PRO A 290 25.86 -1.07 -2.68
CA PRO A 290 25.06 -0.37 -3.68
C PRO A 290 25.23 -1.07 -5.04
N GLY A 291 24.19 -1.74 -5.53
CA GLY A 291 24.22 -2.52 -6.77
C GLY A 291 23.96 -4.02 -6.62
N GLU A 292 23.90 -4.58 -5.41
CA GLU A 292 23.49 -5.98 -5.23
C GLU A 292 21.96 -6.09 -5.32
N VAL A 293 21.48 -6.35 -6.54
CA VAL A 293 20.12 -6.81 -6.76
C VAL A 293 20.01 -8.16 -6.05
N VAL A 294 19.04 -8.32 -5.14
CA VAL A 294 18.67 -9.66 -4.65
C VAL A 294 18.10 -10.41 -5.86
N VAL A 295 18.96 -11.18 -6.54
CA VAL A 295 18.60 -12.02 -7.66
C VAL A 295 17.97 -13.29 -7.08
N GLY A 296 16.78 -13.67 -7.56
CA GLY A 296 16.05 -14.86 -7.10
C GLY A 296 14.91 -14.58 -6.11
N ASP A 297 14.43 -15.64 -5.47
CA ASP A 297 13.35 -15.69 -4.46
C ASP A 297 13.73 -15.08 -3.10
N GLY A 298 14.99 -14.63 -2.92
CA GLY A 298 15.49 -14.15 -1.64
C GLY A 298 14.76 -12.93 -1.07
N GLY A 299 13.99 -12.19 -1.87
CA GLY A 299 13.09 -11.15 -1.37
C GLY A 299 11.83 -11.71 -0.71
N GLN A 300 11.24 -12.75 -1.30
CA GLN A 300 10.06 -13.46 -0.82
C GLN A 300 10.37 -14.27 0.44
N ALA A 301 11.46 -15.03 0.42
CA ALA A 301 11.91 -15.79 1.59
C ALA A 301 12.13 -14.87 2.81
N ARG A 302 12.77 -13.70 2.61
CA ARG A 302 12.94 -12.70 3.67
C ARG A 302 11.61 -12.15 4.18
N MET A 303 10.61 -11.99 3.32
CA MET A 303 9.28 -11.55 3.74
C MET A 303 8.59 -12.62 4.57
N ALA A 304 8.67 -13.89 4.16
CA ALA A 304 8.17 -15.02 4.93
C ALA A 304 8.84 -15.10 6.31
N ASP A 305 10.17 -15.05 6.38
CA ASP A 305 10.92 -15.06 7.64
C ASP A 305 10.55 -13.88 8.56
N ALA A 306 10.49 -12.66 8.00
CA ALA A 306 10.11 -11.47 8.76
C ALA A 306 8.67 -11.57 9.27
N SER A 307 7.74 -12.04 8.44
CA SER A 307 6.33 -12.19 8.82
C SER A 307 6.14 -13.23 9.92
N ALA A 308 6.80 -14.39 9.82
CA ALA A 308 6.77 -15.44 10.84
C ALA A 308 7.39 -14.95 12.16
N THR A 309 8.53 -14.24 12.07
CA THR A 309 9.18 -13.64 13.24
C THR A 309 8.23 -12.67 13.93
N VAL A 310 7.65 -11.71 13.21
CA VAL A 310 6.78 -10.68 13.80
C VAL A 310 5.50 -11.28 14.37
N ASN A 311 4.90 -12.26 13.69
CA ASN A 311 3.68 -12.92 14.16
C ASN A 311 3.88 -13.65 15.51
N ALA A 312 5.12 -13.97 15.86
CA ALA A 312 5.47 -14.54 17.15
C ALA A 312 5.43 -13.52 18.31
N PHE A 313 5.26 -12.21 18.10
CA PHE A 313 5.29 -11.24 19.20
C PHE A 313 3.92 -10.72 19.61
N ASP A 314 3.84 -10.21 20.84
CA ASP A 314 2.62 -9.66 21.45
C ASP A 314 2.67 -8.13 21.50
N ALA A 315 3.87 -7.56 21.49
CA ALA A 315 4.10 -6.14 21.34
C ALA A 315 5.28 -5.83 20.39
N MET A 316 5.26 -4.64 19.79
CA MET A 316 6.35 -4.12 18.96
C MET A 316 6.71 -2.71 19.38
N LEU A 317 8.02 -2.45 19.56
CA LEU A 317 8.59 -1.13 19.81
C LEU A 317 9.51 -0.72 18.66
N ALA A 318 9.27 0.46 18.08
CA ALA A 318 10.17 1.00 17.08
C ALA A 318 10.07 2.52 16.96
N VAL A 319 11.16 3.14 16.47
CA VAL A 319 11.16 4.54 16.05
C VAL A 319 10.34 4.70 14.75
N HIS A 320 9.60 5.79 14.62
CA HIS A 320 8.86 6.12 13.40
C HIS A 320 9.74 6.02 12.16
N GLY A 321 9.29 5.25 11.16
CA GLY A 321 10.03 4.99 9.93
C GLY A 321 11.18 3.98 10.04
N SER A 322 11.45 3.39 11.21
CA SER A 322 12.51 2.39 11.42
C SER A 322 12.13 0.94 11.13
N GLY A 323 10.99 0.68 10.52
CA GLY A 323 10.53 -0.68 10.19
C GLY A 323 9.15 -1.03 10.76
N LEU A 324 8.41 -0.02 11.25
CA LEU A 324 7.06 -0.18 11.78
C LEU A 324 6.06 -0.79 10.81
N THR A 325 6.27 -0.71 9.48
CA THR A 325 5.40 -1.38 8.50
C THR A 325 5.24 -2.87 8.76
N ASN A 326 6.22 -3.51 9.42
CA ASN A 326 6.11 -4.90 9.84
C ASN A 326 4.93 -5.17 10.80
N LEU A 327 4.33 -4.14 11.42
CA LEU A 327 3.15 -4.27 12.28
C LEU A 327 1.98 -5.00 11.60
N VAL A 328 1.93 -5.02 10.27
CA VAL A 328 0.91 -5.75 9.49
C VAL A 328 0.90 -7.25 9.81
N PHE A 329 2.01 -7.81 10.30
CA PHE A 329 2.16 -9.23 10.63
C PHE A 329 1.96 -9.54 12.12
N LEU A 330 1.84 -8.53 12.99
CA LEU A 330 1.52 -8.76 14.39
C LEU A 330 0.15 -9.43 14.52
N PRO A 331 -0.09 -10.28 15.53
CA PRO A 331 -1.42 -10.78 15.84
C PRO A 331 -2.41 -9.64 16.14
N MET A 332 -3.72 -9.91 16.07
CA MET A 332 -4.72 -9.00 16.64
C MET A 332 -4.57 -8.92 18.18
N ASN A 333 -5.06 -7.86 18.79
CA ASN A 333 -4.87 -7.49 20.19
C ASN A 333 -3.43 -7.16 20.60
N ALA A 334 -2.44 -7.27 19.70
CA ALA A 334 -1.07 -6.86 19.97
C ALA A 334 -0.96 -5.35 20.26
N VAL A 335 0.16 -4.94 20.86
CA VAL A 335 0.43 -3.53 21.19
C VAL A 335 1.57 -2.99 20.33
N VAL A 336 1.32 -1.88 19.63
CA VAL A 336 2.34 -1.13 18.90
C VAL A 336 2.75 0.09 19.71
N VAL A 337 4.04 0.18 20.06
CA VAL A 337 4.66 1.34 20.71
C VAL A 337 5.53 2.06 19.68
N GLN A 338 5.08 3.24 19.27
CA GLN A 338 5.80 4.08 18.33
C GLN A 338 6.54 5.20 19.06
N VAL A 339 7.86 5.25 18.86
CA VAL A 339 8.70 6.37 19.28
C VAL A 339 8.72 7.40 18.16
N VAL A 340 8.14 8.58 18.41
CA VAL A 340 7.99 9.66 17.43
C VAL A 340 9.15 10.64 17.55
N PRO A 341 9.94 10.83 16.48
CA PRO A 341 11.04 11.79 16.44
C PRO A 341 10.58 13.24 16.56
N LEU A 342 11.52 14.14 16.83
CA LEU A 342 11.26 15.59 16.78
C LEU A 342 10.88 16.06 15.39
N GLY A 343 10.44 17.32 15.31
CA GLY A 343 10.20 18.01 14.03
C GLY A 343 8.75 18.11 13.63
N ARG A 344 7.81 18.15 14.59
CA ARG A 344 6.35 18.18 14.35
C ARG A 344 5.87 16.94 13.56
N MET A 345 6.37 15.78 13.94
CA MET A 345 6.10 14.50 13.26
C MET A 345 4.83 13.81 13.77
N GLU A 346 4.15 14.35 14.77
CA GLU A 346 3.06 13.68 15.50
C GLU A 346 1.87 13.36 14.59
N ALA A 347 1.43 14.31 13.76
CA ALA A 347 0.33 14.11 12.83
C ALA A 347 0.67 13.03 11.80
N LEU A 348 1.85 13.14 11.16
CA LEU A 348 2.30 12.15 10.19
C LEU A 348 2.47 10.76 10.83
N ALA A 349 3.02 10.69 12.04
CA ALA A 349 3.17 9.43 12.77
C ALA A 349 1.81 8.79 13.07
N MET A 350 0.82 9.60 13.47
CA MET A 350 -0.54 9.14 13.72
C MET A 350 -1.19 8.58 12.45
N ASP A 351 -1.09 9.28 11.32
CA ASP A 351 -1.71 8.85 10.07
C ASP A 351 -1.04 7.58 9.51
N GLU A 352 0.30 7.51 9.52
CA GLU A 352 1.04 6.38 8.95
C GLU A 352 1.06 5.13 9.85
N TYR A 353 1.03 5.28 11.18
CA TYR A 353 1.23 4.14 12.11
C TYR A 353 0.41 4.21 13.41
N GLY A 354 -0.35 5.28 13.67
CA GLY A 354 -1.20 5.39 14.86
C GLY A 354 -2.65 4.94 14.62
N VAL A 355 -3.22 5.30 13.46
CA VAL A 355 -4.54 4.85 13.00
C VAL A 355 -4.50 3.39 12.51
N PRO A 356 -3.52 2.97 11.67
CA PRO A 356 -3.54 1.62 11.08
C PRO A 356 -3.59 0.47 12.08
N PRO A 357 -2.84 0.45 13.20
CA PRO A 357 -2.96 -0.60 14.21
C PRO A 357 -4.37 -0.72 14.78
N ARG A 358 -5.09 0.39 14.97
CA ARG A 358 -6.44 0.38 15.53
C ARG A 358 -7.42 -0.29 14.57
N ASP A 359 -7.34 0.08 13.28
CA ASP A 359 -8.16 -0.52 12.22
C ASP A 359 -7.82 -2.03 12.03
N MET A 360 -6.60 -2.43 12.40
CA MET A 360 -6.11 -3.82 12.44
C MET A 360 -6.46 -4.59 13.72
N ASN A 361 -7.35 -4.05 14.57
CA ASN A 361 -7.71 -4.61 15.87
C ASN A 361 -6.50 -4.79 16.82
N MET A 362 -5.59 -3.82 16.86
CA MET A 362 -4.46 -3.76 17.79
C MET A 362 -4.58 -2.53 18.70
N ARG A 363 -3.70 -2.42 19.69
CA ARG A 363 -3.56 -1.23 20.54
C ARG A 363 -2.35 -0.42 20.09
N TYR A 364 -2.40 0.89 20.32
CA TYR A 364 -1.35 1.81 19.92
C TYR A 364 -0.97 2.74 21.07
N LEU A 365 0.33 2.91 21.27
CA LEU A 365 0.93 3.86 22.19
C LEU A 365 1.95 4.72 21.45
N GLN A 366 1.85 6.03 21.64
CA GLN A 366 2.79 7.01 21.11
C GLN A 366 3.71 7.51 22.22
N TYR A 367 5.01 7.55 21.94
CA TYR A 367 6.00 8.21 22.78
C TYR A 367 6.72 9.30 21.99
N ASN A 368 6.47 10.56 22.32
CA ASN A 368 7.17 11.70 21.72
C ASN A 368 8.46 11.95 22.48
N ILE A 369 9.58 11.96 21.76
CA ILE A 369 10.89 12.24 22.36
C ILE A 369 11.05 13.73 22.65
N THR A 370 11.91 14.06 23.61
CA THR A 370 12.37 15.44 23.84
C THR A 370 13.66 15.75 23.09
N ALA A 371 14.09 17.02 23.17
CA ALA A 371 15.37 17.46 22.61
C ALA A 371 16.55 16.70 23.21
N GLU A 372 16.49 16.36 24.50
CA GLU A 372 17.51 15.63 25.24
C GLU A 372 17.60 14.15 24.84
N GLU A 373 16.51 13.59 24.32
CA GLU A 373 16.44 12.22 23.82
C GLU A 373 16.84 12.10 22.34
N SER A 374 17.23 13.22 21.71
CA SER A 374 17.59 13.30 20.30
C SER A 374 19.07 13.59 20.12
N THR A 375 19.75 12.85 19.24
CA THR A 375 21.14 13.15 18.86
C THR A 375 21.28 14.45 18.06
N LEU A 376 20.17 15.06 17.62
CA LEU A 376 20.22 16.40 17.03
C LEU A 376 20.80 17.43 18.00
N SER A 377 20.69 17.20 19.32
CA SER A 377 21.26 18.08 20.35
C SER A 377 22.79 18.18 20.29
N GLU A 378 23.46 17.21 19.64
CA GLU A 378 24.89 17.23 19.37
C GLU A 378 25.23 18.05 18.11
N LEU A 379 24.27 18.23 17.22
CA LEU A 379 24.45 18.88 15.91
C LEU A 379 23.99 20.35 15.90
N TYR A 380 23.04 20.70 16.78
CA TYR A 380 22.41 22.01 16.81
C TYR A 380 22.39 22.55 18.23
N PRO A 381 22.63 23.87 18.44
CA PRO A 381 22.49 24.48 19.75
C PRO A 381 21.02 24.44 20.20
N ARG A 382 20.77 24.46 21.51
CA ARG A 382 19.40 24.42 22.09
C ARG A 382 18.46 25.48 21.54
N GLY A 383 19.00 26.65 21.19
CA GLY A 383 18.23 27.76 20.60
C GLY A 383 17.94 27.63 19.10
N HIS A 384 18.36 26.55 18.43
CA HIS A 384 18.21 26.40 16.99
C HIS A 384 16.74 26.14 16.59
N PRO A 385 16.27 26.68 15.43
CA PRO A 385 14.90 26.44 14.95
C PRO A 385 14.52 24.97 14.79
N VAL A 386 15.50 24.09 14.57
CA VAL A 386 15.29 22.62 14.53
C VAL A 386 14.55 22.10 15.77
N PHE A 387 14.76 22.73 16.94
CA PHE A 387 14.04 22.38 18.16
C PHE A 387 12.86 23.31 18.41
N LEU A 388 13.07 24.63 18.29
CA LEU A 388 12.11 25.63 18.77
C LEU A 388 10.96 25.87 17.79
N ASN A 389 11.23 25.84 16.48
CA ASN A 389 10.21 26.07 15.46
C ASN A 389 10.55 25.34 14.16
N PRO A 390 10.14 24.06 14.03
CA PRO A 390 10.32 23.29 12.80
C PRO A 390 9.52 23.79 11.60
N GLY A 391 8.55 24.70 11.78
CA GLY A 391 7.62 25.14 10.72
C GLY A 391 8.31 25.60 9.42
N PRO A 392 9.27 26.54 9.48
CA PRO A 392 10.00 26.98 8.29
C PRO A 392 10.75 25.86 7.56
N ILE A 393 11.16 24.80 8.26
CA ILE A 393 11.81 23.63 7.64
C ILE A 393 10.79 22.84 6.81
N HIS A 394 9.56 22.71 7.32
CA HIS A 394 8.44 22.12 6.58
C HIS A 394 8.06 22.95 5.37
N ASP A 395 7.93 24.27 5.54
CA ASP A 395 7.56 25.20 4.45
C ASP A 395 8.59 25.19 3.31
N GLN A 396 9.87 24.94 3.64
CA GLN A 396 10.94 24.88 2.66
C GLN A 396 10.88 23.60 1.81
N SER A 397 10.93 22.41 2.42
CA SER A 397 10.72 21.14 1.69
C SER A 397 10.63 19.91 2.60
N TRP A 398 9.83 18.92 2.16
CA TRP A 398 9.82 17.59 2.76
C TRP A 398 11.20 16.88 2.74
N SER A 399 12.00 17.11 1.70
CA SER A 399 13.35 16.54 1.61
C SER A 399 14.22 16.98 2.78
N LEU A 400 14.13 18.24 3.20
CA LEU A 400 14.88 18.79 4.33
C LEU A 400 14.37 18.25 5.66
N VAL A 401 13.05 18.16 5.85
CA VAL A 401 12.43 17.51 7.01
C VAL A 401 12.94 16.07 7.16
N LYS A 402 12.89 15.30 6.06
CA LYS A 402 13.40 13.93 6.02
C LYS A 402 14.89 13.85 6.31
N GLU A 403 15.69 14.76 5.78
CA GLU A 403 17.14 14.77 6.02
C GLU A 403 17.46 15.00 7.50
N ILE A 404 16.84 16.01 8.12
CA ILE A 404 17.13 16.39 9.51
C ILE A 404 16.51 15.37 10.46
N TYR A 405 15.19 15.24 10.45
CA TYR A 405 14.46 14.54 11.51
C TYR A 405 14.36 13.02 11.31
N LEU A 406 14.45 12.54 10.07
CA LEU A 406 14.46 11.10 9.76
C LEU A 406 15.84 10.58 9.35
N GLY A 407 16.78 11.50 9.09
CA GLY A 407 18.07 11.19 8.50
C GLY A 407 19.25 11.33 9.44
N LYS A 408 19.28 12.39 10.27
CA LYS A 408 20.39 12.75 11.19
C LYS A 408 20.05 12.51 12.67
N GLN A 409 18.82 12.10 12.96
CA GLN A 409 18.31 11.88 14.30
C GLN A 409 18.30 10.40 14.65
N ASP A 410 19.09 10.04 15.66
CA ASP A 410 18.95 8.82 16.43
C ASP A 410 18.36 9.17 17.82
N VAL A 411 17.90 8.16 18.55
CA VAL A 411 17.12 8.34 19.78
C VAL A 411 17.83 7.71 20.97
N ARG A 412 18.01 8.48 22.04
CA ARG A 412 18.42 7.99 23.36
C ARG A 412 17.24 8.15 24.31
N LEU A 413 16.49 7.09 24.60
CA LEU A 413 15.29 7.19 25.43
C LEU A 413 15.65 7.48 26.89
N ASP A 414 14.94 8.40 27.52
CA ASP A 414 14.95 8.57 28.97
C ASP A 414 14.14 7.43 29.60
N ILE A 415 14.84 6.48 30.22
CA ILE A 415 14.22 5.28 30.78
C ILE A 415 13.22 5.61 31.89
N ALA A 416 13.45 6.65 32.70
CA ALA A 416 12.52 7.02 33.76
C ALA A 416 11.18 7.52 33.18
N ARG A 417 11.23 8.24 32.06
CA ARG A 417 10.04 8.69 31.33
C ARG A 417 9.40 7.60 30.47
N PHE A 418 10.21 6.68 29.95
CA PHE A 418 9.74 5.64 29.03
C PHE A 418 9.15 4.42 29.76
N ARG A 419 9.63 4.09 30.97
CA ARG A 419 9.16 2.95 31.75
C ARG A 419 7.63 2.91 31.98
N PRO A 420 6.93 4.03 32.27
CA PRO A 420 5.46 4.04 32.33
C PRO A 420 4.78 3.65 31.01
N VAL A 421 5.39 3.92 29.85
CA VAL A 421 4.86 3.50 28.55
C VAL A 421 4.96 1.99 28.37
N LEU A 422 6.10 1.39 28.77
CA LEU A 422 6.28 -0.06 28.79
C LEU A 422 5.27 -0.72 29.72
N GLN A 423 5.05 -0.17 30.92
CA GLN A 423 4.05 -0.68 31.85
C GLN A 423 2.64 -0.65 31.24
N LYS A 424 2.27 0.48 30.62
CA LYS A 424 0.98 0.61 29.94
C LYS A 424 0.84 -0.36 28.76
N ALA A 425 1.92 -0.63 28.03
CA ALA A 425 1.92 -1.61 26.95
C ALA A 425 1.64 -3.02 27.50
N LEU A 426 2.25 -3.38 28.64
CA LEU A 426 2.01 -4.66 29.29
C LEU A 426 0.55 -4.77 29.77
N ASP A 427 0.04 -3.73 30.41
CA ASP A 427 -1.34 -3.71 30.94
C ASP A 427 -2.40 -3.83 29.83
N LEU A 428 -2.11 -3.37 28.61
CA LEU A 428 -2.99 -3.53 27.45
C LEU A 428 -3.06 -4.95 26.90
N LEU A 429 -2.14 -5.83 27.32
CA LEU A 429 -2.12 -7.27 26.98
C LEU A 429 -2.71 -8.14 28.10
N ARG A 430 -3.09 -7.52 29.23
CA ARG A 430 -3.65 -8.25 30.36
C ARG A 430 -5.08 -8.67 30.10
#